data_AF-A0A953KH60-F1
#
_entry.id   AF-A0A953KH60-F1
#
_cell.length_a   1.000
_cell.length_b   1.000
_cell.length_c   1.000
_cell.angle_alpha   90.00
_cell.angle_beta   90.00
_cell.angle_gamma   90.00
#
_symmetry.space_group_name_H-M   'P 1'
#
loop_
_entity.id
_entity.type
_entity.pdbx_description
1 polymer ?
#
loop_
_entity_poly.entity_id
_entity_poly.type
_entity_poly.pdbx_seq_one_letter_code
_entity_poly.pdbx_strand_id
1 'polypeptide(L)'
;VSKAIGIKPGIYNLYNAVDADPSKDNIGEVIHIDKKENVLYQKNGLQYIKHDLSFFDQIPETGLMINIKYENNKTSTSEVSKTLSQKIK
;
A
#
# COMPACT_ATOMS: atom_id res chain seq x y z
N VAL A 1 14.68 4.14 13.76
CA VAL A 1 14.19 3.39 12.58
C VAL A 1 13.01 2.56 13.01
N SER A 2 11.81 2.81 12.47
CA SER A 2 10.63 1.96 12.68
C SER A 2 10.86 0.60 12.04
N LYS A 3 10.49 -0.49 12.72
CA LYS A 3 10.58 -1.85 12.14
C LYS A 3 9.49 -1.98 11.09
N ALA A 4 9.89 -2.26 9.84
CA ALA A 4 8.98 -2.67 8.78
C ALA A 4 8.58 -4.14 9.00
N ILE A 5 7.66 -4.38 9.94
CA ILE A 5 7.15 -5.72 10.21
C ILE A 5 6.33 -6.16 8.98
N GLY A 6 6.57 -7.37 8.49
CA GLY A 6 5.78 -7.98 7.40
C GLY A 6 6.27 -7.71 5.97
N ILE A 7 7.15 -6.74 5.74
CA ILE A 7 7.72 -6.48 4.41
C ILE A 7 8.92 -7.38 4.14
N LYS A 8 8.95 -8.01 2.97
CA LYS A 8 10.11 -8.80 2.53
C LYS A 8 11.34 -7.90 2.30
N PRO A 9 12.55 -8.29 2.73
CA PRO A 9 13.76 -7.54 2.37
C PRO A 9 13.97 -7.48 0.85
N GLY A 10 14.38 -6.32 0.33
CA GLY A 10 14.64 -6.13 -1.09
C GLY A 10 14.87 -4.68 -1.49
N ILE A 11 15.24 -4.45 -2.75
CA ILE A 11 15.34 -3.11 -3.35
C ILE A 11 14.02 -2.82 -4.05
N TYR A 12 13.35 -1.75 -3.63
CA TYR A 12 12.08 -1.30 -4.17
C TYR A 12 12.31 -0.01 -4.95
N ASN A 13 12.19 -0.06 -6.28
CA ASN A 13 12.43 1.10 -7.14
C ASN A 13 11.20 2.01 -7.19
N LEU A 14 11.05 2.87 -6.18
CA LEU A 14 9.93 3.80 -6.05
C LEU A 14 9.98 4.96 -7.06
N TYR A 15 11.11 5.19 -7.74
CA TYR A 15 11.21 6.21 -8.78
C TYR A 15 10.26 5.94 -9.96
N ASN A 16 9.96 4.66 -10.22
CA ASN A 16 9.03 4.24 -11.27
C ASN A 16 7.59 4.07 -10.75
N ALA A 17 7.27 4.56 -9.56
CA ALA A 17 5.92 4.48 -9.04
C ALA A 17 4.98 5.36 -9.87
N VAL A 18 3.80 4.81 -10.19
CA VAL A 18 2.73 5.54 -10.85
C VAL A 18 1.79 6.12 -9.81
N ASP A 19 1.17 7.25 -10.10
CA ASP A 19 0.13 7.80 -9.24
C ASP A 19 -1.09 6.85 -9.21
N ALA A 20 -1.75 6.77 -8.06
CA ALA A 20 -2.95 5.96 -7.90
C ALA A 20 -4.06 6.43 -8.85
N ASP A 21 -4.79 5.48 -9.41
CA ASP A 21 -5.99 5.75 -10.20
C ASP A 21 -7.20 5.78 -9.25
N PRO A 22 -7.85 6.94 -9.04
CA PRO A 22 -8.96 7.06 -8.11
C PRO A 22 -10.21 6.29 -8.56
N SER A 23 -10.30 5.92 -9.84
CA SER A 23 -11.44 5.18 -10.41
C SER A 23 -11.35 3.67 -10.21
N LYS A 24 -10.23 3.17 -9.67
CA LYS A 24 -9.94 1.74 -9.54
C LYS A 24 -9.69 1.32 -8.10
N ASP A 25 -9.86 0.03 -7.88
CA ASP A 25 -9.37 -0.66 -6.69
C ASP A 25 -7.84 -0.75 -6.75
N ASN A 26 -7.17 -0.18 -5.76
CA ASN A 26 -5.71 -0.24 -5.65
C ASN A 26 -5.34 -1.30 -4.60
N ILE A 27 -5.19 -2.55 -5.07
CA ILE A 27 -4.90 -3.70 -4.22
C ILE A 27 -3.41 -4.01 -4.21
N GLY A 28 -2.82 -4.14 -3.03
CA GLY A 28 -1.39 -4.39 -2.89
C GLY A 28 -0.87 -4.27 -1.47
N GLU A 29 0.42 -4.57 -1.31
CA GLU A 29 1.13 -4.51 -0.04
C GLU A 29 1.65 -3.08 0.21
N VAL A 30 1.39 -2.51 1.38
CA VAL A 30 1.96 -1.21 1.77
C VAL A 30 3.45 -1.40 2.08
N ILE A 31 4.33 -0.85 1.24
CA ILE A 31 5.78 -1.09 1.33
C ILE A 31 6.55 0.09 1.95
N HIS A 32 6.03 1.32 1.86
CA HIS A 32 6.67 2.48 2.43
C HIS A 32 5.69 3.62 2.68
N ILE A 33 5.94 4.41 3.71
CA ILE A 33 5.17 5.60 4.06
C ILE A 33 6.18 6.71 4.29
N ASP A 34 6.19 7.69 3.38
CA ASP A 34 7.02 8.88 3.48
C ASP A 34 6.18 10.02 4.05
N LYS A 35 6.34 10.26 5.36
CA LYS A 35 5.65 11.35 6.05
C LYS A 35 6.17 12.74 5.69
N LYS A 36 7.36 12.84 5.12
CA LYS A 36 7.94 14.13 4.73
C LYS A 36 7.33 14.61 3.41
N GLU A 37 7.22 13.71 2.45
CA GLU A 37 6.59 13.98 1.15
C GLU A 37 5.07 13.72 1.16
N ASN A 38 4.52 13.32 2.29
CA ASN A 38 3.10 13.01 2.50
C ASN A 38 2.56 11.95 1.51
N VAL A 39 3.31 10.87 1.29
CA VAL A 39 2.93 9.81 0.35
C VAL A 39 3.04 8.40 0.93
N LEU A 40 2.17 7.51 0.46
CA LEU A 40 2.19 6.09 0.72
C LEU A 40 2.51 5.34 -0.57
N TYR A 41 3.41 4.35 -0.48
CA TYR A 41 3.75 3.48 -1.59
C TYR A 41 3.20 2.08 -1.37
N GLN A 42 2.45 1.61 -2.36
CA GLN A 42 1.89 0.27 -2.42
C GLN A 42 2.56 -0.52 -3.54
N LYS A 43 2.75 -1.82 -3.34
CA LYS A 43 3.26 -2.74 -4.36
C LYS A 43 2.14 -3.68 -4.82
N ASN A 44 1.89 -3.69 -6.12
CA ASN A 44 1.02 -4.66 -6.78
C ASN A 44 1.83 -5.41 -7.86
N GLY A 45 2.22 -6.65 -7.56
CA GLY A 45 3.08 -7.43 -8.46
C GLY A 45 4.45 -6.76 -8.68
N LEU A 46 4.70 -6.29 -9.90
CA LEU A 46 5.92 -5.54 -10.25
C LEU A 46 5.71 -4.02 -10.28
N GLN A 47 4.48 -3.54 -10.14
CA GLN A 47 4.14 -2.12 -10.16
C GLN A 47 4.18 -1.53 -8.75
N TYR A 48 4.63 -0.29 -8.67
CA TYR A 48 4.55 0.54 -7.49
C TYR A 48 3.53 1.64 -7.71
N ILE A 49 2.65 1.82 -6.74
CA ILE A 49 1.57 2.80 -6.77
C ILE A 49 1.84 3.81 -5.66
N LYS A 50 1.76 5.10 -5.99
CA LYS A 50 1.95 6.21 -5.07
C LYS A 50 0.59 6.83 -4.75
N HIS A 51 0.31 6.97 -3.46
CA HIS A 51 -0.91 7.56 -2.93
C HIS A 51 -0.55 8.83 -2.14
N ASP A 52 -1.32 9.90 -2.29
CA ASP A 52 -1.21 11.08 -1.44
C ASP A 52 -1.90 10.80 -0.09
N LEU A 53 -1.14 10.93 1.01
CA LEU A 53 -1.62 10.71 2.37
C LEU A 53 -2.67 11.73 2.82
N SER A 54 -2.82 12.86 2.13
CA SER A 54 -3.82 13.89 2.44
C SER A 54 -5.26 13.36 2.36
N PHE A 55 -5.49 12.31 1.58
CA PHE A 55 -6.80 11.66 1.44
C PHE A 55 -7.10 10.61 2.53
N PHE A 56 -6.14 10.33 3.43
CA PHE A 56 -6.26 9.26 4.43
C PHE A 56 -6.65 9.83 5.79
N ASP A 57 -7.82 9.44 6.30
CA ASP A 57 -8.22 9.74 7.69
C ASP A 57 -7.38 8.94 8.70
N GLN A 58 -6.96 7.73 8.32
CA GLN A 58 -6.07 6.87 9.09
C GLN A 58 -4.98 6.30 8.18
N ILE A 59 -3.73 6.46 8.59
CA ILE A 59 -2.58 5.94 7.85
C ILE A 59 -2.47 4.42 8.10
N PRO A 60 -2.47 3.58 7.06
CA PRO A 60 -2.29 2.13 7.20
C PRO A 60 -0.93 1.75 7.76
N GLU A 61 -0.82 0.53 8.29
CA GLU A 61 0.49 -0.03 8.66
C GLU A 61 1.22 -0.59 7.43
N THR A 62 2.55 -0.49 7.45
CA THR A 62 3.42 -1.14 6.46
C THR A 62 3.36 -2.66 6.58
N GLY A 63 3.46 -3.38 5.46
CA GLY A 63 3.45 -4.84 5.39
C GLY A 63 2.05 -5.46 5.24
N LEU A 64 0.99 -4.65 5.36
CA LEU A 64 -0.39 -5.09 5.15
C LEU A 64 -0.74 -5.17 3.67
N MET A 65 -1.45 -6.24 3.30
CA MET A 65 -2.12 -6.35 2.00
C MET A 65 -3.48 -5.67 2.10
N ILE A 66 -3.67 -4.56 1.41
CA ILE A 66 -4.90 -3.76 1.51
C ILE A 66 -5.45 -3.40 0.13
N ASN A 67 -6.75 -3.07 0.08
CA ASN A 67 -7.39 -2.38 -1.03
C ASN A 67 -7.61 -0.93 -0.62
N ILE A 68 -7.10 0.01 -1.42
CA ILE A 68 -7.31 1.45 -1.26
C ILE A 68 -8.27 1.92 -2.36
N LYS A 69 -9.43 2.41 -1.96
CA LYS A 69 -10.43 3.02 -2.84
C LYS A 69 -10.58 4.49 -2.53
N TYR A 70 -10.89 5.29 -3.55
CA TYR A 70 -11.15 6.71 -3.39
C TYR A 70 -12.65 7.00 -3.51
N GLU A 71 -13.24 7.57 -2.46
CA GLU A 71 -14.65 7.92 -2.38
C GLU A 71 -14.77 9.33 -1.75
N ASN A 72 -15.49 10.24 -2.40
CA ASN A 72 -15.79 11.58 -1.89
C ASN A 72 -14.55 12.35 -1.36
N ASN A 73 -13.45 12.35 -2.12
CA ASN A 73 -12.17 12.98 -1.72
C ASN A 73 -11.57 12.41 -0.43
N LYS A 74 -11.83 11.15 -0.13
CA LYS A 74 -11.21 10.39 0.95
C LYS A 74 -10.87 8.99 0.48
N THR A 75 -9.98 8.32 1.21
CA THR A 75 -9.72 6.91 0.99
C THR A 75 -10.53 6.03 1.94
N SER A 76 -11.07 4.95 1.41
CA SER A 76 -11.53 3.80 2.19
C SER A 76 -10.49 2.68 2.05
N THR A 77 -10.01 2.15 3.18
CA THR A 77 -9.00 1.09 3.21
C THR A 77 -9.59 -0.18 3.81
N SER A 78 -9.41 -1.31 3.13
CA SER A 78 -9.82 -2.62 3.65
C SER A 78 -8.67 -3.63 3.55
N GLU A 79 -8.40 -4.36 4.63
CA GLU A 79 -7.43 -5.45 4.60
C GLU A 79 -7.91 -6.58 3.71
N VAL A 80 -7.04 -7.01 2.79
CA VAL A 80 -7.27 -8.17 1.94
C VAL A 80 -6.60 -9.35 2.62
N SER A 81 -7.38 -10.16 3.33
CA SER A 81 -6.88 -11.38 3.95
C SER A 81 -6.27 -12.31 2.89
N LYS A 82 -5.00 -12.68 3.05
CA LYS A 82 -4.39 -13.78 2.29
C LYS A 82 -4.89 -15.12 2.81
N THR A 83 -6.13 -15.49 2.55
CA THR A 83 -6.62 -16.85 2.78
C THR A 83 -6.29 -17.75 1.59
N LEU A 84 -5.00 -17.99 1.30
CA LEU A 84 -4.53 -19.21 0.60
C LEU A 84 -2.99 -19.33 0.61
N SER A 85 -2.42 -19.99 1.64
CA SER A 85 -1.10 -20.68 1.57
C SER A 85 -0.70 -21.40 2.88
N GLN A 86 -1.54 -21.46 3.93
CA GLN A 86 -1.24 -22.25 5.14
C GLN A 86 -1.73 -23.71 5.09
N LYS A 87 -1.83 -24.32 3.90
CA LYS A 87 -2.17 -25.75 3.81
C LYS A 87 -1.41 -26.47 2.72
N ILE A 88 -0.11 -26.68 2.94
CA ILE A 88 0.55 -27.93 2.54
C ILE A 88 1.57 -28.26 3.63
N LYS A 89 1.23 -29.21 4.49
CA LYS A 89 2.16 -29.98 5.30
C LYS A 89 1.94 -31.44 4.93
#